data_AF-A0A7X3G6B0-F1
#
_entry.id   AF-A0A7X3G6B0-F1
#
_cell.length_a   1.000
_cell.length_b   1.000
_cell.length_c   1.000
_cell.angle_alpha   90.00
_cell.angle_beta   90.00
_cell.angle_gamma   90.00
#
_symmetry.space_group_name_H-M   'P 1'
#
loop_
_entity.id
_entity.type
_entity.pdbx_description
1 polymer ?
#
loop_
_entity_poly.entity_id
_entity_poly.type
_entity_poly.pdbx_seq_one_letter_code
_entity_poly.pdbx_strand_id
1 'polypeptide(L)' 'MKNLFFPIIVALAVIGCSDNVPSVQDPHNIVISGTPMTQQAFLEKYCAGKTQHETCIKVYRAMIADSTKSKSGVVRF' A
#
# COMPACT_ATOMS: atom_id res chain seq x y z
N MET A 1 -54.10 -5.37 -14.95
CA MET A 1 -53.24 -4.17 -14.87
C MET A 1 -52.38 -4.33 -13.63
N LYS A 2 -51.12 -4.76 -13.80
CA LYS A 2 -50.20 -5.09 -12.72
C LYS A 2 -49.03 -4.13 -12.83
N ASN A 3 -48.83 -3.37 -11.77
CA ASN A 3 -47.83 -2.32 -11.64
C ASN A 3 -46.46 -2.97 -11.42
N LEU A 4 -45.41 -2.15 -11.60
CA LEU A 4 -44.07 -2.30 -11.03
C LEU A 4 -43.06 -3.06 -11.93
N PHE A 5 -42.22 -2.32 -12.65
CA PHE A 5 -40.82 -2.72 -12.84
C PHE A 5 -39.95 -1.46 -12.92
N PHE A 6 -39.11 -1.31 -11.90
CA PHE A 6 -38.16 -0.22 -11.67
C PHE A 6 -37.22 -0.03 -12.87
N PRO A 7 -36.91 1.21 -13.30
CA PRO A 7 -35.79 1.42 -14.21
C PRO A 7 -34.49 1.09 -13.46
N ILE A 8 -33.83 0.02 -13.90
CA ILE A 8 -32.48 -0.38 -13.52
C ILE A 8 -31.55 0.77 -13.92
N ILE A 9 -31.19 1.61 -12.95
CA ILE A 9 -30.07 2.54 -13.13
C ILE A 9 -28.80 1.71 -12.98
N VAL A 10 -28.30 1.19 -14.10
CA VAL A 10 -26.97 0.62 -14.23
C VAL A 10 -25.98 1.76 -13.97
N ALA A 11 -25.61 1.96 -12.72
CA ALA A 11 -24.43 2.70 -12.36
C ALA A 11 -23.22 1.83 -12.73
N LEU A 12 -22.73 2.00 -13.96
CA LEU A 12 -21.36 1.65 -14.33
C LEU A 12 -20.42 2.51 -13.47
N ALA A 13 -20.21 2.07 -12.23
CA ALA A 13 -19.13 2.58 -11.40
C ALA A 13 -17.83 2.23 -12.13
N VAL A 14 -17.15 3.30 -12.54
CA VAL A 14 -15.98 3.28 -13.40
C VAL A 14 -14.94 2.32 -12.84
N ILE A 15 -14.46 1.47 -13.73
CA ILE A 15 -13.42 0.48 -13.55
C ILE A 15 -12.18 1.17 -12.98
N GLY A 16 -11.84 0.82 -11.76
CA GLY A 16 -10.57 1.15 -11.12
C GLY A 16 -9.97 -0.10 -10.52
N CYS A 17 -9.51 -1.03 -11.35
CA CYS A 17 -8.51 -2.03 -10.94
C CYS A 17 -7.14 -1.34 -10.78
N SER A 18 -7.10 -0.25 -10.03
CA SER A 18 -5.86 0.32 -9.56
C SER A 18 -5.67 -0.33 -8.21
N ASP A 19 -4.73 -1.27 -8.12
CA ASP A 19 -4.11 -1.60 -6.85
C ASP A 19 -3.87 -0.28 -6.12
N ASN A 20 -4.68 0.01 -5.11
CA ASN A 20 -4.69 1.26 -4.32
C ASN A 20 -3.38 1.48 -3.53
N VAL A 21 -2.24 1.11 -4.10
CA VAL A 21 -0.91 1.25 -3.56
C VAL A 21 -0.31 2.52 -4.16
N PRO A 22 -0.10 3.57 -3.36
CA PRO A 22 0.57 4.77 -3.83
C PRO A 22 1.97 4.44 -4.33
N SER A 23 2.42 5.11 -5.39
CA SER A 23 3.82 5.03 -5.81
C SER A 23 4.70 5.71 -4.76
N VAL A 24 5.82 5.06 -4.41
CA VAL A 24 6.80 5.55 -3.45
C VAL A 24 8.13 5.70 -4.18
N GLN A 25 8.66 6.92 -4.21
CA GLN A 25 9.95 7.23 -4.83
C GLN A 25 11.10 6.80 -3.93
N ASP A 26 11.04 7.14 -2.65
CA ASP A 26 12.02 6.74 -1.64
C ASP A 26 11.40 5.86 -0.55
N PRO A 27 11.72 4.56 -0.49
CA PRO A 27 11.17 3.64 0.52
C PRO A 27 11.63 3.91 1.96
N HIS A 28 12.67 4.73 2.17
CA HIS A 28 13.16 5.09 3.50
C HIS A 28 12.53 6.38 4.04
N ASN A 29 12.01 7.24 3.15
CA ASN A 29 11.30 8.47 3.46
C ASN A 29 9.98 8.53 2.69
N ILE A 30 9.00 7.76 3.17
CA ILE A 30 7.69 7.65 2.52
C ILE A 30 6.86 8.88 2.87
N VAL A 31 6.44 9.62 1.84
CA VAL A 31 5.53 10.77 1.99
C VAL A 31 4.32 10.59 1.08
N ILE A 32 3.14 10.46 1.67
CA ILE A 32 1.87 10.30 0.94
C ILE A 32 1.04 11.55 1.12
N SER A 33 0.75 12.24 0.02
CA SER A 33 -0.02 13.50 0.03
C SER A 33 0.54 14.55 1.01
N GLY A 34 1.86 14.67 1.08
CA GLY A 34 2.54 15.61 2.00
C GLY A 34 2.63 15.14 3.45
N THR A 35 2.07 13.97 3.79
CA THR A 35 2.17 13.40 5.15
C THR A 35 3.27 12.34 5.19
N PRO A 36 4.30 12.50 6.05
CA PRO A 36 5.31 11.47 6.24
C PRO A 36 4.69 10.22 6.88
N MET A 37 5.12 9.05 6.45
CA MET A 37 4.62 7.76 6.90
C MET A 37 5.78 6.78 7.09
N THR A 38 5.66 5.88 8.07
CA THR A 38 6.65 4.81 8.27
C THR A 38 6.44 3.68 7.25
N GLN A 39 7.49 2.92 6.98
CA GLN A 39 7.40 1.73 6.12
C GLN A 39 6.35 0.74 6.61
N GLN A 40 6.31 0.47 7.92
CA GLN A 40 5.31 -0.42 8.53
C GLN A 40 3.89 0.08 8.29
N ALA A 41 3.61 1.35 8.62
CA ALA A 41 2.28 1.93 8.44
C ALA A 41 1.84 1.94 6.97
N PHE A 42 2.79 2.14 6.04
CA PHE A 42 2.52 2.05 4.61
C PHE A 42 2.13 0.63 4.20
N LEU A 43 2.86 -0.40 4.66
CA LEU A 43 2.58 -1.79 4.34
C LEU A 43 1.22 -2.24 4.90
N GLU A 44 0.92 -1.89 6.15
CA GLU A 44 -0.35 -2.24 6.78
C GLU A 44 -1.54 -1.59 6.07
N LYS A 45 -1.41 -0.31 5.68
CA LYS A 45 -2.49 0.47 5.08
C LYS A 45 -2.72 0.18 3.60
N TYR A 46 -1.65 0.01 2.83
CA TYR A 46 -1.75 -0.06 1.36
C TYR A 46 -1.42 -1.45 0.79
N CYS A 47 -0.64 -2.26 1.51
CA CYS A 47 -0.11 -3.53 0.98
C CYS A 47 -0.81 -4.78 1.51
N ALA A 48 -1.83 -4.64 2.37
CA ALA A 48 -2.67 -5.75 2.81
C ALA A 48 -3.31 -6.47 1.59
N GLY A 49 -3.00 -7.76 1.42
CA GLY A 49 -3.46 -8.56 0.28
C GLY A 49 -2.74 -8.28 -1.05
N LYS A 50 -1.78 -7.35 -1.08
CA LYS A 50 -1.05 -6.90 -2.29
C LYS A 50 0.46 -7.10 -2.14
N THR A 51 0.85 -8.21 -1.56
CA THR A 51 2.25 -8.53 -1.27
C THR A 51 3.13 -8.65 -2.52
N GLN A 52 2.52 -8.89 -3.68
CA GLN A 52 3.20 -8.96 -4.98
C GLN A 52 3.31 -7.62 -5.70
N HIS A 53 2.68 -6.55 -5.18
CA HIS A 53 2.79 -5.23 -5.79
C HIS A 53 4.21 -4.69 -5.64
N GLU A 54 4.79 -4.18 -6.73
CA GLU A 54 6.21 -3.79 -6.78
C GLU A 54 6.57 -2.79 -5.65
N THR A 55 5.73 -1.79 -5.41
CA THR A 55 5.95 -0.81 -4.35
C THR A 55 5.93 -1.44 -2.95
N CYS A 56 5.05 -2.41 -2.71
CA CYS A 56 4.98 -3.13 -1.44
C CYS A 56 6.25 -3.96 -1.21
N ILE A 57 6.76 -4.60 -2.27
CA ILE A 57 8.03 -5.33 -2.22
C ILE A 57 9.19 -4.38 -1.91
N LYS A 58 9.25 -3.21 -2.57
CA LYS A 58 10.29 -2.19 -2.33
C LYS A 58 10.29 -1.69 -0.89
N VAL A 59 9.11 -1.31 -0.37
CA VAL A 59 8.96 -0.82 1.01
C VAL A 59 9.29 -1.91 2.03
N TYR A 60 8.83 -3.14 1.81
CA TYR A 60 9.15 -4.27 2.68
C TYR A 60 10.65 -4.56 2.73
N ARG A 61 11.32 -4.59 1.58
CA ARG A 61 12.78 -4.79 1.52
C ARG A 61 13.56 -3.70 2.26
N ALA A 62 13.14 -2.45 2.10
CA ALA A 62 13.74 -1.32 2.81
C ALA A 62 13.59 -1.47 4.33
N MET A 63 12.40 -1.86 4.81
CA MET A 63 12.14 -2.13 6.23
C MET A 63 13.02 -3.23 6.81
N ILE A 64 13.21 -4.34 6.07
CA ILE A 64 14.10 -5.43 6.48
C ILE A 64 15.55 -4.96 6.48
N ALA A 65 16.00 -4.22 5.46
CA ALA A 65 17.36 -3.71 5.38
C ALA A 65 17.70 -2.75 6.53
N ASP A 66 16.76 -1.91 6.93
CA ASP A 66 16.94 -1.01 8.09
C ASP A 66 16.99 -1.80 9.40
N SER A 67 16.17 -2.84 9.52
CA SER A 67 16.17 -3.75 10.68
C SER A 67 17.48 -4.53 10.80
N THR A 68 18.08 -4.95 9.68
CA THR A 68 19.36 -5.69 9.67
C THR A 68 20.55 -4.77 9.86
N LYS A 69 20.53 -3.53 9.35
CA LYS A 69 21.53 -2.50 9.69
C LYS A 69 21.57 -2.23 11.19
N SER A 70 20.41 -2.17 11.84
CA SER A 70 20.33 -2.02 13.30
C SER A 70 20.99 -3.20 14.05
N LYS A 71 20.90 -4.42 13.49
CA LYS A 71 21.56 -5.62 14.06
C LYS A 71 23.03 -5.80 13.66
N SER A 72 23.51 -5.11 12.63
CA SER A 72 24.93 -5.13 12.22
C SER A 72 25.79 -4.09 12.95
N GLY A 73 25.21 -3.36 13.91
CA GLY A 73 25.94 -2.67 14.96
C GLY A 73 26.26 -3.64 16.10
N VAL A 74 27.38 -4.35 15.99
CA VAL A 74 28.25 -4.81 17.09
C VAL A 74 27.53 -5.00 18.44
N VAL A 75 27.06 -6.21 18.71
CA VAL A 75 27.08 -6.72 20.09
C VAL A 75 28.37 -7.52 20.23
N ARG A 76 29.46 -6.81 20.58
CA ARG A 76 30.68 -7.44 21.09
C ARG A 76 30.49 -7.62 22.60
N PHE A 77 30.23 -8.84 23.02
CA PHE A 77 30.56 -9.31 24.36
C PHE A 77 31.80 -10.19 24.24
#